data_AF-A0A944Z489-F1
#
_entry.id   AF-A0A944Z489-F1
#
_cell.length_a   1.000
_cell.length_b   1.000
_cell.length_c   1.000
_cell.angle_alpha   90.00
_cell.angle_beta   90.00
_cell.angle_gamma   90.00
#
_symmetry.space_group_name_H-M   'P 1'
#
loop_
_entity.id
_entity.type
_entity.pdbx_description
1 polymer ?
#
loop_
_entity_poly.entity_id
_entity_poly.type
_entity_poly.pdbx_seq_one_letter_code
_entity_poly.pdbx_strand_id
1 'polypeptide(L)'
;MFSFILFNFDLLLKNKVKLKLDSLKIIYLYLGIFSFMALFGYFAHDSLGLIGGFGYYSMNLNSIINPSGVGVPYSDWSILIPALESRELSKFYADYEGFNYLGIGALVLLPFALVKIVALVEIIKRNKKKVFILSLMSFLLLLISVSNHIGFGSSSFVIDINSELYSKLSIFRASGRFFWINYYLIFCLLFVLITRSYPRKVSICIFLFAISLHLLDSVRSYEMIRDRFAKKVEYDKSSLDIGYNSILWTGISKKYKEINIVYPGEIPKNEDLFRLCYFAAKNGIKINSGYFARVNRKKLEHEKERLSNIFETGLLDENVLYVIDNKVMWEDLKERFDGKLYFKEAGTLMLVSISDFI
;
A
#
# COMPACT_ATOMS: atom_id res chain seq x y z
N MET A 1 5.15 14.11 8.91
CA MET A 1 3.71 14.07 9.24
C MET A 1 3.43 14.53 10.67
N PHE A 2 3.98 13.87 11.69
CA PHE A 2 3.74 14.22 13.11
C PHE A 2 4.18 15.66 13.48
N SER A 3 5.34 16.12 13.01
CA SER A 3 5.80 17.50 13.28
C SER A 3 4.98 18.56 12.56
N PHE A 4 4.37 18.22 11.42
CA PHE A 4 3.43 19.11 10.73
C PHE A 4 2.13 19.20 11.54
N ILE A 5 1.57 18.07 11.99
CA ILE A 5 0.40 18.04 12.87
C ILE A 5 0.67 18.84 14.16
N LEU A 6 1.84 18.66 14.81
CA LEU A 6 2.24 19.43 15.99
C LEU A 6 2.37 20.93 15.73
N PHE A 7 2.97 21.34 14.61
CA PHE A 7 3.04 22.75 14.20
C PHE A 7 1.65 23.35 13.95
N ASN A 8 0.72 22.56 13.39
CA ASN A 8 -0.67 22.95 13.21
C ASN A 8 -1.42 23.07 14.54
N PHE A 9 -1.17 22.16 15.49
CA PHE A 9 -1.70 22.26 16.84
C PHE A 9 -1.21 23.52 17.57
N ASP A 10 0.08 23.85 17.45
CA ASP A 10 0.65 25.09 18.02
C ASP A 10 0.03 26.35 17.40
N LEU A 11 -0.13 26.38 16.07
CA LEU A 11 -0.82 27.44 15.35
C LEU A 11 -2.26 27.65 15.84
N LEU A 12 -2.99 26.53 15.95
CA LEU A 12 -4.42 26.54 16.18
C LEU A 12 -4.76 26.78 17.65
N LEU A 13 -3.94 26.38 18.62
CA LEU A 13 -4.29 26.46 20.05
C LEU A 13 -3.73 27.66 20.82
N LYS A 14 -3.04 28.62 20.17
CA LYS A 14 -2.41 29.80 20.82
C LYS A 14 -1.52 29.41 22.01
N ASN A 15 -0.21 29.28 21.80
CA ASN A 15 0.88 29.47 22.78
C ASN A 15 0.80 28.81 24.18
N LYS A 16 -0.21 28.00 24.52
CA LYS A 16 -0.31 27.32 25.82
C LYS A 16 0.60 26.10 25.89
N VAL A 17 0.73 25.40 24.77
CA VAL A 17 1.79 24.40 24.59
C VAL A 17 2.97 25.13 23.97
N LYS A 18 3.84 25.71 24.81
CA LYS A 18 5.19 26.09 24.34
C LYS A 18 5.95 24.80 24.04
N LEU A 19 5.68 24.18 22.90
CA LEU A 19 6.63 23.23 22.34
C LEU A 19 7.89 24.04 22.06
N LYS A 20 8.83 24.05 23.02
CA LYS A 20 10.23 24.46 22.81
C LYS A 20 10.94 23.39 21.95
N LEU A 21 10.29 23.00 20.86
CA LEU A 21 10.90 22.31 19.76
C LEU A 21 11.65 23.39 18.99
N ASP A 22 12.86 23.64 19.44
CA ASP A 22 13.82 24.40 18.65
C ASP A 22 13.90 23.75 17.26
N SER A 23 13.94 24.55 16.20
CA SER A 23 13.94 24.04 14.82
C SER A 23 15.05 23.02 14.61
N LEU A 24 16.17 23.18 15.32
CA LEU A 24 17.28 22.24 15.39
C LEU A 24 16.87 20.86 15.95
N LYS A 25 16.04 20.78 17.01
CA LYS A 25 15.58 19.50 17.57
C LYS A 25 14.71 18.71 16.60
N ILE A 26 13.89 19.41 15.81
CA ILE A 26 13.08 18.79 14.76
C ILE A 26 13.98 18.22 13.67
N ILE A 27 15.03 18.96 13.28
CA ILE A 27 16.03 18.50 12.31
C ILE A 27 16.76 17.26 12.84
N TYR A 28 17.24 17.27 14.09
CA TYR A 28 17.89 16.10 14.70
C TYR A 28 16.97 14.89 14.78
N LEU A 29 15.68 15.07 15.09
CA LEU A 29 14.71 13.99 15.07
C LEU A 29 14.57 13.39 13.68
N TYR A 30 14.42 14.21 12.64
CA TYR A 30 14.31 13.73 11.26
C TYR A 30 15.61 13.07 10.77
N LEU A 31 16.77 13.61 11.12
CA LEU A 31 18.06 12.97 10.85
C LEU A 31 18.17 11.63 11.58
N GLY A 32 17.76 11.54 12.84
CA GLY A 32 17.74 10.30 13.60
C GLY A 32 16.84 9.24 12.95
N ILE A 33 15.62 9.62 12.53
CA ILE A 33 14.71 8.75 11.79
C ILE A 33 15.34 8.30 10.47
N PHE A 34 15.94 9.22 9.70
CA PHE A 34 16.56 8.92 8.42
C PHE A 34 17.75 7.96 8.58
N SER A 35 18.60 8.20 9.57
CA SER A 35 19.71 7.30 9.93
C SER A 35 19.21 5.93 10.37
N PHE A 36 18.14 5.86 11.16
CA PHE A 36 17.52 4.59 11.55
C PHE A 36 16.98 3.84 10.32
N MET A 37 16.27 4.52 9.43
CA MET A 37 15.82 3.94 8.16
C MET A 37 16.98 3.42 7.32
N ALA A 38 18.10 4.15 7.26
CA ALA A 38 19.29 3.69 6.55
C ALA A 38 19.91 2.43 7.20
N LEU A 39 20.03 2.38 8.53
CA LEU A 39 20.55 1.22 9.26
C LEU A 39 19.73 -0.04 9.05
N PHE A 40 18.40 0.09 8.96
CA PHE A 40 17.50 -1.04 8.71
C PHE A 40 17.31 -1.35 7.21
N GLY A 41 18.16 -0.78 6.34
CA GLY A 41 18.17 -1.10 4.91
C GLY A 41 16.93 -0.61 4.16
N TYR A 42 16.24 0.42 4.67
CA TYR A 42 15.02 0.95 4.05
C TYR A 42 15.30 1.60 2.68
N PHE A 43 16.54 2.03 2.45
CA PHE A 43 17.00 2.57 1.18
C PHE A 43 17.75 1.49 0.38
N ALA A 44 17.07 0.87 -0.60
CA ALA A 44 17.71 0.00 -1.57
C ALA A 44 18.14 0.83 -2.80
N HIS A 45 19.44 0.93 -3.05
CA HIS A 45 20.01 1.80 -4.08
C HIS A 45 19.60 1.38 -5.52
N ASP A 46 19.38 0.08 -5.75
CA ASP A 46 19.02 -0.47 -7.07
C ASP A 46 17.49 -0.66 -7.28
N SER A 47 16.64 -0.28 -6.31
CA SER A 47 15.18 -0.42 -6.46
C SER A 47 14.49 0.81 -7.06
N LEU A 48 15.26 1.78 -7.56
CA LEU A 48 14.80 3.08 -8.07
C LEU A 48 14.30 3.06 -9.52
N GLY A 49 14.29 1.91 -10.21
CA GLY A 49 13.69 1.82 -11.53
C GLY A 49 12.17 1.94 -11.44
N LEU A 50 11.52 2.69 -12.35
CA LEU A 50 10.07 2.88 -12.51
C LEU A 50 9.25 2.12 -11.46
N ILE A 51 9.13 2.69 -10.28
CA ILE A 51 8.28 2.14 -9.23
C ILE A 51 6.88 2.48 -9.69
N GLY A 52 6.33 1.65 -10.58
CA GLY A 52 5.01 1.87 -11.16
C GLY A 52 3.99 2.15 -10.05
N GLY A 53 3.12 3.12 -10.28
CA GLY A 53 2.09 3.50 -9.31
C GLY A 53 1.80 4.99 -9.22
N PHE A 54 2.76 5.87 -9.52
CA PHE A 54 2.47 7.29 -9.64
C PHE A 54 1.45 7.50 -10.76
N GLY A 55 0.40 8.29 -10.50
CA GLY A 55 -0.76 8.37 -11.38
C GLY A 55 -1.82 7.29 -11.11
N TYR A 56 -1.40 6.02 -11.09
CA TYR A 56 -2.29 4.88 -10.82
C TYR A 56 -2.95 4.95 -9.44
N TYR A 57 -2.17 5.23 -8.39
CA TYR A 57 -2.63 5.33 -7.00
C TYR A 57 -2.94 6.78 -6.59
N SER A 58 -3.43 7.60 -7.53
CA SER A 58 -3.75 9.01 -7.26
C SER A 58 -5.10 9.18 -6.57
N MET A 59 -5.27 10.34 -5.92
CA MET A 59 -6.54 10.71 -5.30
C MET A 59 -7.57 11.13 -6.36
N ASN A 60 -8.78 10.60 -6.25
CA ASN A 60 -9.95 11.16 -6.91
C ASN A 60 -10.43 12.41 -6.16
N LEU A 61 -10.72 13.50 -6.87
CA LEU A 61 -11.14 14.76 -6.25
C LEU A 61 -12.47 14.64 -5.48
N ASN A 62 -13.33 13.68 -5.83
CA ASN A 62 -14.57 13.43 -5.08
C ASN A 62 -14.35 12.63 -3.77
N SER A 63 -13.13 12.13 -3.50
CA SER A 63 -12.83 11.25 -2.36
C SER A 63 -13.18 11.85 -0.98
N ILE A 64 -13.22 13.17 -0.85
CA ILE A 64 -13.55 13.89 0.40
C ILE A 64 -15.02 13.62 0.82
N ILE A 65 -15.91 13.41 -0.16
CA ILE A 65 -17.35 13.19 0.03
C ILE A 65 -17.81 11.80 -0.41
N ASN A 66 -16.96 11.03 -1.10
CA ASN A 66 -17.29 9.71 -1.59
C ASN A 66 -17.00 8.64 -0.51
N PRO A 67 -18.02 7.93 0.03
CA PRO A 67 -17.82 6.91 1.05
C PRO A 67 -17.23 5.59 0.49
N SER A 68 -17.05 5.46 -0.82
CA SER A 68 -16.49 4.28 -1.46
C SER A 68 -14.96 4.24 -1.34
N GLY A 69 -14.44 3.21 -0.68
CA GLY A 69 -12.99 2.92 -0.61
C GLY A 69 -12.53 2.01 -1.76
N VAL A 70 -12.36 0.72 -1.48
CA VAL A 70 -11.98 -0.35 -2.42
C VAL A 70 -13.23 -0.86 -3.17
N GLY A 71 -14.00 0.03 -3.79
CA GLY A 71 -15.19 -0.31 -4.59
C GLY A 71 -16.35 -0.96 -3.81
N VAL A 72 -17.54 -0.91 -4.41
CA VAL A 72 -18.74 -1.60 -3.90
C VAL A 72 -18.63 -3.09 -4.28
N PRO A 73 -18.94 -4.04 -3.38
CA PRO A 73 -19.50 -3.89 -2.04
C PRO A 73 -18.45 -3.94 -0.90
N TYR A 74 -17.15 -3.91 -1.21
CA TYR A 74 -16.10 -4.29 -0.26
C TYR A 74 -15.80 -3.24 0.81
N SER A 75 -16.07 -1.96 0.58
CA SER A 75 -15.92 -0.94 1.62
C SER A 75 -16.78 0.29 1.35
N ASP A 76 -18.03 0.22 1.80
CA ASP A 76 -18.90 1.39 1.91
C ASP A 76 -18.84 1.92 3.34
N TRP A 77 -18.46 3.19 3.48
CA TRP A 77 -18.24 3.86 4.77
C TRP A 77 -19.44 4.66 5.29
N SER A 78 -20.53 4.69 4.53
CA SER A 78 -21.73 5.45 4.84
C SER A 78 -22.98 4.64 4.48
N ILE A 79 -24.00 4.66 5.34
CA ILE A 79 -25.33 4.17 4.99
C ILE A 79 -26.26 5.31 4.56
N LEU A 80 -25.90 6.56 4.86
CA LEU A 80 -26.69 7.75 4.57
C LEU A 80 -26.30 8.40 3.24
N ILE A 81 -25.01 8.40 2.90
CA ILE A 81 -24.49 8.95 1.64
C ILE A 81 -24.26 7.78 0.69
N PRO A 82 -24.87 7.78 -0.51
CA PRO A 82 -24.59 6.76 -1.51
C PRO A 82 -23.16 6.88 -2.02
N ALA A 83 -22.54 5.73 -2.32
CA ALA A 83 -21.27 5.67 -3.03
C ALA A 83 -21.35 6.48 -4.34
N LEU A 84 -20.42 7.41 -4.52
CA LEU A 84 -20.26 8.13 -5.78
C LEU A 84 -19.39 7.31 -6.72
N GLU A 85 -19.54 7.54 -8.02
CA GLU A 85 -18.69 6.93 -9.02
C GLU A 85 -17.20 7.21 -8.75
N SER A 86 -16.35 6.25 -9.08
CA SER A 86 -14.90 6.35 -9.03
C SER A 86 -14.33 5.88 -10.37
N ARG A 87 -13.04 6.13 -10.61
CA ARG A 87 -12.39 5.61 -11.80
C ARG A 87 -12.32 4.09 -11.71
N GLU A 88 -12.52 3.44 -12.84
CA GLU A 88 -12.54 1.97 -12.90
C GLU A 88 -11.13 1.39 -12.75
N LEU A 89 -11.00 0.36 -11.91
CA LEU A 89 -9.75 -0.38 -11.74
C LEU A 89 -9.28 -1.04 -13.05
N SER A 90 -10.22 -1.46 -13.89
CA SER A 90 -9.98 -2.01 -15.24
C SER A 90 -9.25 -1.03 -16.16
N LYS A 91 -9.44 0.28 -15.95
CA LYS A 91 -8.76 1.36 -16.69
C LYS A 91 -7.44 1.79 -16.04
N PHE A 92 -6.90 0.93 -15.18
CA PHE A 92 -5.64 1.15 -14.49
C PHE A 92 -5.70 2.37 -13.54
N TYR A 93 -6.71 2.41 -12.65
CA TYR A 93 -6.82 3.39 -11.56
C TYR A 93 -7.10 2.72 -10.22
N ALA A 94 -6.35 3.07 -9.18
CA ALA A 94 -6.48 2.55 -7.83
C ALA A 94 -6.82 3.68 -6.85
N ASP A 95 -8.01 4.27 -7.04
CA ASP A 95 -8.53 5.40 -6.24
C ASP A 95 -8.56 5.12 -4.73
N TYR A 96 -8.60 3.85 -4.33
CA TYR A 96 -8.61 3.43 -2.93
C TYR A 96 -7.37 3.87 -2.14
N GLU A 97 -6.22 4.08 -2.79
CA GLU A 97 -5.03 4.62 -2.13
C GLU A 97 -5.18 6.11 -1.77
N GLY A 98 -6.03 6.81 -2.51
CA GLY A 98 -6.45 8.18 -2.24
C GLY A 98 -7.82 8.27 -1.56
N PHE A 99 -8.26 7.21 -0.88
CA PHE A 99 -9.48 7.26 -0.08
C PHE A 99 -9.33 8.28 1.05
N ASN A 100 -10.23 9.28 1.06
CA ASN A 100 -10.15 10.46 1.91
C ASN A 100 -11.53 10.90 2.43
N TYR A 101 -12.46 9.96 2.56
CA TYR A 101 -13.82 10.27 2.98
C TYR A 101 -13.83 10.90 4.37
N LEU A 102 -14.38 12.11 4.48
CA LEU A 102 -14.45 12.83 5.75
C LEU A 102 -15.38 12.16 6.77
N GLY A 103 -16.32 11.34 6.32
CA GLY A 103 -17.40 10.84 7.17
C GLY A 103 -18.50 11.88 7.38
N ILE A 104 -19.74 11.41 7.52
CA ILE A 104 -20.89 12.30 7.76
C ILE A 104 -20.69 13.20 8.99
N GLY A 105 -19.98 12.71 10.02
CA GLY A 105 -19.69 13.47 11.22
C GLY A 105 -18.98 14.79 10.90
N ALA A 106 -17.85 14.72 10.19
CA ALA A 106 -17.10 15.91 9.80
C ALA A 106 -17.85 16.75 8.74
N LEU A 107 -18.59 16.11 7.82
CA LEU A 107 -19.42 16.83 6.85
C LEU A 107 -20.49 17.69 7.55
N VAL A 108 -21.11 17.19 8.61
CA VAL A 108 -22.09 17.94 9.41
C VAL A 108 -21.44 19.05 10.24
N LEU A 109 -20.15 18.93 10.59
CA LEU A 109 -19.42 20.01 11.25
C LEU A 109 -19.17 21.21 10.32
N LEU A 110 -19.09 21.01 9.00
CA LEU A 110 -18.81 22.08 8.04
C LEU A 110 -19.81 23.25 8.10
N PRO A 111 -21.15 23.03 8.07
CA PRO A 111 -22.12 24.11 8.26
C PRO A 111 -21.91 24.94 9.54
N PHE A 112 -21.65 24.29 10.68
CA PHE A 112 -21.39 24.99 11.94
C PHE A 112 -20.10 25.82 11.88
N ALA A 113 -19.06 25.31 11.23
CA ALA A 113 -17.83 26.06 11.00
C ALA A 113 -18.05 27.27 10.06
N LEU A 114 -18.85 27.09 8.99
CA LEU A 114 -19.14 28.14 8.00
C LEU A 114 -19.98 29.30 8.58
N VAL A 115 -20.91 29.03 9.50
CA VAL A 115 -21.65 30.09 10.23
C VAL A 115 -20.69 31.03 10.97
N LYS A 116 -19.49 30.56 11.30
CA LYS A 116 -18.46 31.31 12.03
C LYS A 116 -17.29 31.72 11.13
N ILE A 117 -17.54 31.90 9.82
CA ILE A 117 -16.52 32.30 8.84
C ILE A 117 -15.81 33.61 9.20
N VAL A 118 -16.48 34.54 9.88
CA VAL A 118 -15.85 35.78 10.37
C VAL A 118 -14.72 35.48 11.36
N ALA A 119 -14.93 34.55 12.28
CA ALA A 119 -13.90 34.12 13.23
C ALA A 119 -12.72 33.43 12.51
N LEU A 120 -12.99 32.68 11.44
CA LEU A 120 -11.95 32.12 10.58
C LEU A 120 -11.13 33.23 9.91
N VAL A 121 -11.78 34.24 9.34
CA VAL A 121 -11.11 35.40 8.71
C VAL A 121 -10.23 36.14 9.72
N GLU A 122 -10.68 36.31 10.96
CA GLU A 122 -9.86 36.92 12.02
C GLU A 122 -8.63 36.07 12.38
N ILE A 123 -8.79 34.75 12.50
CA ILE A 123 -7.67 33.82 12.74
C ILE A 123 -6.65 33.92 11.60
N ILE A 124 -7.12 33.98 10.35
CA ILE A 124 -6.28 34.14 9.16
C ILE A 124 -5.54 35.48 9.20
N LYS A 125 -6.25 36.59 9.45
CA LYS A 125 -5.66 37.93 9.52
C LYS A 125 -4.62 38.05 10.63
N ARG A 126 -4.82 37.38 11.77
CA ARG A 126 -3.86 37.39 12.89
C ARG A 126 -2.59 36.55 12.61
N ASN A 127 -2.68 35.54 11.75
CA ASN A 127 -1.60 34.57 11.52
C ASN A 127 -1.17 34.49 10.05
N LYS A 128 -1.33 35.57 9.26
CA LYS A 128 -1.17 35.60 7.79
C LYS A 128 0.02 34.80 7.27
N LYS A 129 1.22 35.05 7.79
CA LYS A 129 2.46 34.37 7.33
C LYS A 129 2.39 32.85 7.54
N LYS A 130 1.95 32.41 8.73
CA LYS A 130 1.88 30.98 9.04
C LYS A 130 0.76 30.30 8.25
N VAL A 131 -0.39 30.95 8.10
CA VAL A 131 -1.50 30.45 7.27
C VAL A 131 -1.08 30.34 5.82
N PHE A 132 -0.39 31.34 5.27
CA PHE A 132 0.14 31.30 3.91
C PHE A 132 1.06 30.09 3.68
N ILE A 133 2.02 29.87 4.59
CA ILE A 133 2.93 28.71 4.53
C ILE A 133 2.13 27.39 4.56
N LEU A 134 1.16 27.28 5.48
CA LEU A 134 0.33 26.08 5.59
C LEU A 134 -0.53 25.85 4.36
N SER A 135 -1.17 26.88 3.81
CA SER A 135 -1.96 26.81 2.58
C SER A 135 -1.08 26.41 1.39
N LEU A 136 0.13 26.97 1.27
CA LEU A 136 1.07 26.60 0.23
C LEU A 136 1.49 25.13 0.34
N MET A 137 1.86 24.68 1.55
CA MET A 137 2.21 23.27 1.77
C MET A 137 1.03 22.34 1.49
N SER A 138 -0.16 22.72 1.95
CA SER A 138 -1.40 21.97 1.72
C SER A 138 -1.72 21.84 0.24
N PHE A 139 -1.54 22.93 -0.52
CA PHE A 139 -1.70 22.97 -1.96
C PHE A 139 -0.69 22.07 -2.68
N LEU A 140 0.60 22.15 -2.31
CA LEU A 140 1.63 21.28 -2.90
C LEU A 140 1.35 19.79 -2.63
N LEU A 141 0.90 19.44 -1.43
CA LEU A 141 0.52 18.06 -1.08
C LEU A 141 -0.72 17.60 -1.84
N LEU A 142 -1.68 18.49 -2.09
CA LEU A 142 -2.83 18.22 -2.95
C LEU A 142 -2.38 17.93 -4.38
N LEU A 143 -1.50 18.76 -4.95
CA LEU A 143 -0.97 18.55 -6.31
C LEU A 143 -0.26 17.20 -6.44
N ILE A 144 0.58 16.84 -5.47
CA ILE A 144 1.23 15.51 -5.44
C ILE A 144 0.16 14.41 -5.35
N SER A 145 -0.86 14.59 -4.50
CA SER A 145 -1.91 13.61 -4.28
C SER A 145 -2.72 13.30 -5.53
N VAL A 146 -3.16 14.34 -6.22
CA VAL A 146 -3.91 14.25 -7.49
C VAL A 146 -3.01 13.75 -8.62
N SER A 147 -1.69 14.02 -8.56
CA SER A 147 -0.68 13.61 -9.53
C SER A 147 -0.96 14.14 -10.95
N ASN A 148 -0.32 13.53 -11.96
CA ASN A 148 -0.61 13.82 -13.36
C ASN A 148 -1.90 13.13 -13.86
N HIS A 149 -2.52 12.23 -13.08
CA HIS A 149 -3.81 11.61 -13.39
C HIS A 149 -4.92 12.21 -12.51
N ILE A 150 -5.56 13.27 -12.99
CA ILE A 150 -6.63 14.00 -12.30
C ILE A 150 -7.94 13.23 -12.45
N GLY A 151 -8.53 12.77 -11.34
CA GLY A 151 -9.83 12.09 -11.33
C GLY A 151 -10.94 12.95 -10.72
N PHE A 152 -12.14 12.91 -11.31
CA PHE A 152 -13.36 13.44 -10.70
C PHE A 152 -14.52 12.50 -11.00
N GLY A 153 -14.91 11.69 -10.01
CA GLY A 153 -15.90 10.65 -10.23
C GLY A 153 -15.37 9.55 -11.14
N SER A 154 -16.16 9.13 -12.13
CA SER A 154 -15.75 8.22 -13.21
C SER A 154 -14.87 8.90 -14.28
N SER A 155 -14.87 10.23 -14.34
CA SER A 155 -14.09 10.99 -15.32
C SER A 155 -12.63 11.14 -14.90
N SER A 156 -11.72 11.11 -15.88
CA SER A 156 -10.29 11.31 -15.66
C SER A 156 -9.65 12.16 -16.75
N PHE A 157 -8.70 13.00 -16.36
CA PHE A 157 -7.84 13.76 -17.25
C PHE A 157 -6.38 13.45 -16.92
N VAL A 158 -5.59 13.09 -17.94
CA VAL A 158 -4.18 12.75 -17.78
C VAL A 158 -3.33 13.84 -18.41
N ILE A 159 -2.40 14.37 -17.61
CA ILE A 159 -1.37 15.28 -18.08
C ILE A 159 -0.16 14.42 -18.47
N ASP A 160 0.20 14.47 -19.73
CA ASP A 160 1.40 13.80 -20.22
C ASP A 160 2.64 14.46 -19.64
N ILE A 161 3.49 13.65 -19.00
CA ILE A 161 4.77 14.07 -18.46
C ILE A 161 5.87 13.23 -19.08
N ASN A 162 7.05 13.81 -19.29
CA ASN A 162 8.17 13.09 -19.88
C ASN A 162 8.65 11.95 -18.94
N SER A 163 9.34 10.97 -19.51
CA SER A 163 9.77 9.76 -18.82
C SER A 163 10.75 10.04 -17.67
N GLU A 164 11.59 11.06 -17.79
CA GLU A 164 12.53 11.45 -16.74
C GLU A 164 11.81 12.01 -15.50
N LEU A 165 10.84 12.90 -15.72
CA LEU A 165 10.02 13.46 -14.65
C LEU A 165 9.13 12.39 -14.03
N TYR A 166 8.52 11.52 -14.85
CA TYR A 166 7.76 10.37 -14.35
C TYR A 166 8.64 9.48 -13.46
N SER A 167 9.86 9.17 -13.89
CA SER A 167 10.81 8.36 -13.11
C SER A 167 11.13 9.00 -11.76
N LYS A 168 11.41 10.31 -11.72
CA LYS A 168 11.65 11.06 -10.47
C LYS A 168 10.43 11.07 -9.55
N LEU A 169 9.22 11.22 -10.12
CA LEU A 169 7.96 11.24 -9.35
C LEU A 169 7.50 9.84 -8.94
N SER A 170 7.97 8.78 -9.59
CA SER A 170 7.60 7.39 -9.29
C SER A 170 7.97 6.94 -7.88
N ILE A 171 8.91 7.66 -7.22
CA ILE A 171 9.22 7.50 -5.80
C ILE A 171 7.96 7.66 -4.94
N PHE A 172 7.02 8.53 -5.35
CA PHE A 172 5.74 8.75 -4.70
C PHE A 172 4.66 7.77 -5.20
N ARG A 173 4.98 6.47 -5.23
CA ARG A 173 4.12 5.40 -5.76
C ARG A 173 2.65 5.57 -5.38
N ALA A 174 2.33 5.66 -4.09
CA ALA A 174 0.96 5.85 -3.60
C ALA A 174 0.66 7.34 -3.37
N SER A 175 0.62 8.11 -4.45
CA SER A 175 0.55 9.57 -4.38
C SER A 175 -0.71 10.06 -3.65
N GLY A 176 -1.85 9.37 -3.80
CA GLY A 176 -3.12 9.73 -3.15
C GLY A 176 -3.06 9.87 -1.62
N ARG A 177 -2.12 9.18 -0.95
CA ARG A 177 -1.93 9.25 0.51
C ARG A 177 -1.38 10.60 0.98
N PHE A 178 -0.78 11.39 0.09
CA PHE A 178 -0.24 12.71 0.46
C PHE A 178 -1.33 13.68 0.91
N PHE A 179 -2.59 13.48 0.47
CA PHE A 179 -3.72 14.25 0.96
C PHE A 179 -4.09 13.93 2.41
N TRP A 180 -3.66 12.81 3.01
CA TRP A 180 -3.98 12.50 4.41
C TRP A 180 -3.54 13.61 5.37
N ILE A 181 -2.47 14.31 5.03
CA ILE A 181 -2.04 15.49 5.79
C ILE A 181 -3.13 16.58 5.75
N ASN A 182 -3.66 16.88 4.57
CA ASN A 182 -4.76 17.83 4.38
C ASN A 182 -6.06 17.34 5.03
N TYR A 183 -6.33 16.05 4.96
CA TYR A 183 -7.43 15.40 5.65
C TYR A 183 -7.39 15.71 7.15
N TYR A 184 -6.28 15.44 7.84
CA TYR A 184 -6.15 15.77 9.27
C TYR A 184 -6.19 17.28 9.56
N LEU A 185 -5.69 18.13 8.64
CA LEU A 185 -5.81 19.59 8.77
C LEU A 185 -7.27 20.03 8.79
N ILE A 186 -8.11 19.46 7.93
CA ILE A 186 -9.54 19.77 7.88
C ILE A 186 -10.19 19.46 9.22
N PHE A 187 -9.95 18.28 9.80
CA PHE A 187 -10.46 17.93 11.14
C PHE A 187 -9.98 18.89 12.22
N CYS A 188 -8.68 19.20 12.25
CA CYS A 188 -8.13 20.14 13.23
C CYS A 188 -8.79 21.53 13.10
N LEU A 189 -8.98 22.00 11.87
CA LEU A 189 -9.63 23.27 11.60
C LEU A 189 -11.09 23.27 12.09
N LEU A 190 -11.85 22.23 11.74
CA LEU A 190 -13.24 22.07 12.19
C LEU A 190 -13.34 22.11 13.71
N PHE A 191 -12.51 21.33 14.41
CA PHE A 191 -12.53 21.26 15.87
C PHE A 191 -12.17 22.59 16.52
N VAL A 192 -11.16 23.28 15.99
CA VAL A 192 -10.70 24.56 16.55
C VAL A 192 -11.71 25.66 16.29
N LEU A 193 -12.32 25.72 15.10
CA LEU A 193 -13.36 26.69 14.80
C LEU A 193 -14.57 26.49 15.73
N ILE A 194 -15.05 25.26 15.88
CA ILE A 194 -16.21 24.97 16.73
C ILE A 194 -15.92 25.31 18.21
N THR A 195 -14.75 24.92 18.72
CA THR A 195 -14.39 25.17 20.13
C THR A 195 -14.11 26.64 20.44
N ARG A 196 -13.67 27.44 19.45
CA ARG A 196 -13.40 28.87 19.64
C ARG A 196 -14.58 29.77 19.37
N SER A 197 -15.50 29.35 18.50
CA SER A 197 -16.59 30.21 18.04
C SER A 197 -17.92 29.95 18.74
N TYR A 198 -18.03 28.88 19.53
CA TYR A 198 -19.23 28.53 20.29
C TYR A 198 -18.92 28.40 21.79
N PRO A 199 -19.92 28.65 22.67
CA PRO A 199 -19.79 28.35 24.09
C PRO A 199 -19.51 26.86 24.33
N ARG A 200 -18.74 26.53 25.37
CA ARG A 200 -18.32 25.15 25.67
C ARG A 200 -19.45 24.12 25.62
N LYS A 201 -20.60 24.42 26.22
CA LYS A 201 -21.77 23.52 26.23
C LYS A 201 -22.30 23.26 24.81
N VAL A 202 -22.37 24.29 23.98
CA VAL A 202 -22.84 24.20 22.58
C VAL A 202 -21.84 23.41 21.74
N SER A 203 -20.53 23.67 21.88
CA SER A 203 -19.50 22.89 21.17
C SER A 203 -19.57 21.40 21.52
N ILE A 204 -19.77 21.06 22.80
CA ILE A 204 -19.97 19.67 23.23
C ILE A 204 -21.19 19.06 22.56
N CYS A 205 -22.34 19.75 22.54
CA CYS A 205 -23.55 19.25 21.87
C CYS A 205 -23.32 19.03 20.37
N ILE A 206 -22.66 19.96 19.68
CA ILE A 206 -22.32 19.84 18.25
C ILE A 206 -21.45 18.60 18.00
N PHE A 207 -20.41 18.37 18.82
CA PHE A 207 -19.56 17.19 18.67
C PHE A 207 -20.28 15.89 19.00
N LEU A 208 -21.07 15.85 20.08
CA LEU A 208 -21.86 14.66 20.41
C LEU A 208 -22.84 14.33 19.29
N PHE A 209 -23.47 15.33 18.68
CA PHE A 209 -24.33 15.14 17.53
C PHE A 209 -23.55 14.56 16.33
N ALA A 210 -22.41 15.16 15.97
CA ALA A 210 -21.59 14.69 14.86
C ALA A 210 -21.03 13.27 15.07
N ILE A 211 -20.59 12.94 16.29
CA ILE A 211 -20.11 11.60 16.66
C ILE A 211 -21.25 10.60 16.59
N SER A 212 -22.41 10.92 17.17
CA SER A 212 -23.59 10.04 17.13
C SER A 212 -24.00 9.74 15.70
N LEU A 213 -24.05 10.77 14.85
CA LEU A 213 -24.40 10.60 13.44
C LEU A 213 -23.36 9.76 12.69
N HIS A 214 -22.06 9.97 12.96
CA HIS A 214 -20.99 9.17 12.36
C HIS A 214 -21.04 7.70 12.77
N LEU A 215 -21.31 7.41 14.04
CA LEU A 215 -21.44 6.03 14.54
C LEU A 215 -22.63 5.30 13.90
N LEU A 216 -23.76 5.99 13.75
CA LEU A 216 -24.92 5.45 13.04
C LEU A 216 -24.60 5.19 11.57
N ASP A 217 -23.92 6.14 10.92
CA ASP A 217 -23.62 6.08 9.49
C ASP A 217 -22.61 4.99 9.11
N SER A 218 -21.62 4.75 9.97
CA SER A 218 -20.54 3.79 9.70
C SER A 218 -20.79 2.39 10.28
N VAL A 219 -22.03 2.08 10.70
CA VAL A 219 -22.39 0.80 11.35
C VAL A 219 -21.95 -0.42 10.54
N ARG A 220 -22.19 -0.43 9.22
CA ARG A 220 -21.80 -1.53 8.31
C ARG A 220 -20.29 -1.72 8.27
N SER A 221 -19.54 -0.62 8.26
CA SER A 221 -18.07 -0.66 8.24
C SER A 221 -17.51 -1.20 9.55
N TYR A 222 -18.13 -0.84 10.69
CA TYR A 222 -17.77 -1.42 11.99
C TYR A 222 -18.04 -2.92 12.05
N GLU A 223 -19.17 -3.39 11.52
CA GLU A 223 -19.48 -4.82 11.44
C GLU A 223 -18.47 -5.56 10.56
N MET A 224 -18.12 -5.01 9.40
CA MET A 224 -17.10 -5.57 8.52
C MET A 224 -15.73 -5.68 9.22
N ILE A 225 -15.29 -4.61 9.91
CA ILE A 225 -14.01 -4.61 10.63
C ILE A 225 -14.05 -5.61 11.79
N ARG A 226 -15.15 -5.66 12.55
CA ARG A 226 -15.35 -6.64 13.63
C ARG A 226 -15.28 -8.07 13.10
N ASP A 227 -15.95 -8.34 12.00
CA ASP A 227 -15.98 -9.67 11.41
C ASP A 227 -14.62 -10.09 10.86
N ARG A 228 -13.80 -9.13 10.40
CA ARG A 228 -12.45 -9.40 9.92
C ARG A 228 -11.43 -9.61 11.05
N PHE A 229 -11.50 -8.83 12.13
CA PHE A 229 -10.43 -8.77 13.14
C PHE A 229 -10.81 -9.32 14.52
N ALA A 230 -12.09 -9.27 14.90
CA ALA A 230 -12.55 -9.72 16.22
C ALA A 230 -13.01 -11.18 16.23
N LYS A 231 -13.47 -11.71 15.08
CA LYS A 231 -13.71 -13.15 14.94
C LYS A 231 -12.35 -13.85 14.97
N LYS A 232 -12.15 -14.70 15.99
CA LYS A 232 -10.98 -15.55 16.13
C LYS A 232 -11.03 -16.58 14.99
N VAL A 233 -10.46 -16.23 13.85
CA VAL A 233 -10.27 -17.20 12.77
C VAL A 233 -9.21 -18.16 13.27
N GLU A 234 -9.59 -19.41 13.56
CA GLU A 234 -8.61 -20.48 13.71
C GLU A 234 -7.92 -20.62 12.35
N TYR A 235 -6.74 -20.01 12.26
CA TYR A 235 -5.95 -20.08 11.05
C TYR A 235 -5.41 -21.50 10.93
N ASP A 236 -6.04 -22.28 10.06
CA ASP A 236 -5.60 -23.63 9.75
C ASP A 236 -4.25 -23.56 9.01
N LYS A 237 -3.16 -23.78 9.74
CA LYS A 237 -1.81 -23.79 9.17
C LYS A 237 -1.62 -24.89 8.12
N SER A 238 -2.46 -25.93 8.11
CA SER A 238 -2.40 -26.96 7.07
C SER A 238 -2.72 -26.41 5.68
N SER A 239 -3.45 -25.29 5.59
CA SER A 239 -3.72 -24.59 4.33
C SER A 239 -2.47 -23.96 3.68
N LEU A 240 -1.40 -23.75 4.47
CA LEU A 240 -0.10 -23.28 3.97
C LEU A 240 0.83 -24.40 3.55
N ASP A 241 0.59 -25.62 4.02
CA ASP A 241 1.37 -26.76 3.57
C ASP A 241 0.99 -27.03 2.10
N ILE A 242 1.97 -27.42 1.30
CA ILE A 242 1.84 -27.69 -0.14
C ILE A 242 1.05 -28.97 -0.45
N GLY A 243 0.13 -29.34 0.46
CA GLY A 243 -0.45 -30.66 0.70
C GLY A 243 -1.12 -31.34 -0.49
N TYR A 244 -0.30 -31.90 -1.37
CA TYR A 244 -0.64 -32.95 -2.32
C TYR A 244 0.50 -33.98 -2.33
N ASN A 245 0.23 -35.19 -1.83
CA ASN A 245 1.16 -36.32 -1.61
C ASN A 245 2.26 -36.06 -0.55
N SER A 246 1.98 -36.46 0.70
CA SER A 246 2.94 -36.39 1.81
C SER A 246 4.26 -37.07 1.48
N ILE A 247 4.24 -38.17 0.72
CA ILE A 247 5.44 -38.93 0.34
C ILE A 247 6.34 -38.13 -0.61
N LEU A 248 5.78 -37.50 -1.63
CA LEU A 248 6.54 -36.74 -2.61
C LEU A 248 7.29 -35.58 -1.95
N TRP A 249 6.57 -34.73 -1.20
CA TRP A 249 7.18 -33.55 -0.59
C TRP A 249 8.10 -33.92 0.58
N THR A 250 7.87 -35.05 1.26
CA THR A 250 8.83 -35.59 2.25
C THR A 250 10.09 -36.13 1.58
N GLY A 251 9.97 -36.75 0.39
CA GLY A 251 11.12 -37.16 -0.41
C GLY A 251 11.93 -35.95 -0.87
N ILE A 252 11.24 -34.95 -1.44
CA ILE A 252 11.84 -33.69 -1.89
C ILE A 252 12.58 -33.00 -0.75
N SER A 253 11.99 -32.90 0.45
CA SER A 253 12.61 -32.18 1.56
C SER A 253 13.89 -32.84 2.09
N LYS A 254 14.03 -34.16 1.92
CA LYS A 254 15.23 -34.91 2.31
C LYS A 254 16.30 -34.90 1.23
N LYS A 255 15.89 -34.87 -0.04
CA LYS A 255 16.76 -35.05 -1.20
C LYS A 255 17.40 -33.74 -1.68
N TYR A 256 16.61 -32.68 -1.83
CA TYR A 256 17.07 -31.44 -2.45
C TYR A 256 17.49 -30.41 -1.40
N LYS A 257 18.59 -29.71 -1.66
CA LYS A 257 19.10 -28.63 -0.79
C LYS A 257 18.67 -27.25 -1.27
N GLU A 258 18.23 -27.16 -2.53
CA GLU A 258 17.83 -25.92 -3.19
C GLU A 258 16.67 -26.15 -4.16
N ILE A 259 15.80 -25.15 -4.28
CA ILE A 259 14.68 -25.09 -5.22
C ILE A 259 14.86 -23.84 -6.08
N ASN A 260 14.99 -24.03 -7.39
CA ASN A 260 15.12 -22.94 -8.35
C ASN A 260 13.87 -22.84 -9.22
N ILE A 261 13.14 -21.75 -9.06
CA ILE A 261 12.13 -21.35 -10.04
C ILE A 261 12.87 -20.83 -11.26
N VAL A 262 12.63 -21.41 -12.43
CA VAL A 262 13.43 -21.17 -13.64
C VAL A 262 13.33 -19.74 -14.15
N TYR A 263 12.15 -19.13 -14.04
CA TYR A 263 11.93 -17.71 -14.33
C TYR A 263 11.23 -17.02 -13.15
N PRO A 264 11.96 -16.72 -12.07
CA PRO A 264 11.35 -16.14 -10.88
C PRO A 264 10.81 -14.74 -11.20
N GLY A 265 9.59 -14.47 -10.74
CA GLY A 265 9.03 -13.12 -10.72
C GLY A 265 9.53 -12.31 -9.53
N GLU A 266 9.21 -11.01 -9.50
CA GLU A 266 9.43 -10.18 -8.30
C GLU A 266 8.63 -10.69 -7.09
N ILE A 267 7.47 -11.31 -7.33
CA ILE A 267 6.54 -11.87 -6.36
C ILE A 267 6.03 -13.22 -6.90
N PRO A 268 5.81 -14.24 -6.04
CA PRO A 268 5.14 -15.47 -6.43
C PRO A 268 3.78 -15.20 -7.09
N LYS A 269 3.54 -15.77 -8.28
CA LYS A 269 2.36 -15.44 -9.11
C LYS A 269 1.07 -16.13 -8.67
N ASN A 270 1.19 -17.24 -7.94
CA ASN A 270 0.05 -18.07 -7.55
C ASN A 270 0.27 -18.66 -6.14
N GLU A 271 -0.80 -19.23 -5.59
CA GLU A 271 -0.81 -19.76 -4.23
C GLU A 271 0.16 -20.94 -4.04
N ASP A 272 0.29 -21.84 -5.03
CA ASP A 272 1.20 -22.99 -4.93
C ASP A 272 2.67 -22.56 -4.84
N LEU A 273 3.07 -21.50 -5.54
CA LEU A 273 4.41 -20.93 -5.40
C LEU A 273 4.62 -20.29 -4.02
N PHE A 274 3.60 -19.67 -3.43
CA PHE A 274 3.67 -19.19 -2.04
C PHE A 274 3.84 -20.36 -1.07
N ARG A 275 3.08 -21.44 -1.25
CA ARG A 275 3.20 -22.67 -0.46
C ARG A 275 4.56 -23.34 -0.64
N LEU A 276 5.14 -23.30 -1.84
CA LEU A 276 6.51 -23.78 -2.12
C LEU A 276 7.57 -22.98 -1.38
N CYS A 277 7.45 -21.65 -1.37
CA CYS A 277 8.33 -20.79 -0.58
C CYS A 277 8.21 -21.09 0.92
N TYR A 278 6.99 -21.30 1.42
CA TYR A 278 6.74 -21.68 2.80
C TYR A 278 7.34 -23.06 3.13
N PHE A 279 7.15 -24.04 2.24
CA PHE A 279 7.73 -25.38 2.36
C PHE A 279 9.26 -25.34 2.40
N ALA A 280 9.89 -24.57 1.52
CA ALA A 280 11.34 -24.42 1.49
C ALA A 280 11.86 -23.83 2.80
N ALA A 281 11.22 -22.76 3.28
CA ALA A 281 11.57 -22.11 4.55
C ALA A 281 11.39 -23.05 5.75
N LYS A 282 10.30 -23.83 5.80
CA LYS A 282 10.00 -24.79 6.88
C LYS A 282 11.04 -25.91 6.97
N ASN A 283 11.62 -26.31 5.84
CA ASN A 283 12.58 -27.41 5.75
C ASN A 283 14.04 -26.95 5.62
N GLY A 284 14.32 -25.64 5.68
CA GLY A 284 15.69 -25.11 5.55
C GLY A 284 16.30 -25.26 4.15
N ILE A 285 15.46 -25.39 3.12
CA ILE A 285 15.86 -25.54 1.72
C ILE A 285 16.03 -24.13 1.12
N LYS A 286 17.13 -23.90 0.39
CA LYS A 286 17.34 -22.61 -0.29
C LYS A 286 16.32 -22.46 -1.42
N ILE A 287 15.80 -21.25 -1.61
CA ILE A 287 14.88 -20.96 -2.72
C ILE A 287 15.18 -19.58 -3.30
N ASN A 288 15.15 -19.47 -4.63
CA ASN A 288 15.44 -18.24 -5.36
C ASN A 288 14.22 -17.31 -5.55
N SER A 289 13.13 -17.55 -4.83
CA SER A 289 11.89 -16.79 -4.91
C SER A 289 11.25 -16.59 -3.54
N GLY A 290 10.43 -15.55 -3.42
CA GLY A 290 9.74 -15.20 -2.18
C GLY A 290 9.03 -13.87 -2.29
N TYR A 291 8.23 -13.55 -1.27
CA TYR A 291 7.51 -12.28 -1.19
C TYR A 291 8.34 -11.23 -0.45
N PHE A 292 9.17 -10.50 -1.20
CA PHE A 292 10.06 -9.50 -0.65
C PHE A 292 9.50 -8.09 -0.82
N ALA A 293 9.69 -7.23 0.19
CA ALA A 293 9.28 -5.83 0.13
C ALA A 293 10.06 -5.03 -0.95
N ARG A 294 11.28 -5.46 -1.27
CA ARG A 294 12.16 -4.89 -2.30
C ARG A 294 12.95 -6.02 -2.97
N VAL A 295 13.02 -5.96 -4.30
CA VAL A 295 13.77 -6.92 -5.12
C VAL A 295 14.94 -6.20 -5.78
N ASN A 296 16.13 -6.82 -5.75
CA ASN A 296 17.26 -6.33 -6.53
C ASN A 296 17.10 -6.83 -7.97
N ARG A 297 16.69 -5.95 -8.88
CA ARG A 297 16.40 -6.30 -10.28
C ARG A 297 17.62 -6.84 -11.03
N LYS A 298 18.81 -6.29 -10.78
CA LYS A 298 20.05 -6.78 -11.41
C LYS A 298 20.34 -8.23 -11.02
N LYS A 299 20.19 -8.56 -9.72
CA LYS A 299 20.34 -9.94 -9.25
C LYS A 299 19.25 -10.86 -9.82
N LEU A 300 18.02 -10.37 -9.95
CA LEU A 300 16.93 -11.14 -10.54
C LEU A 300 17.20 -11.47 -12.01
N GLU A 301 17.63 -10.49 -12.81
CA GLU A 301 17.96 -10.72 -14.23
C GLU A 301 19.17 -11.66 -14.38
N HIS A 302 20.21 -11.47 -13.56
CA HIS A 302 21.36 -12.37 -13.56
C HIS A 302 20.97 -13.82 -13.20
N GLU A 303 20.03 -14.00 -12.28
CA GLU A 303 19.54 -15.34 -11.91
C GLU A 303 18.73 -15.98 -13.05
N LYS A 304 17.93 -15.20 -13.79
CA LYS A 304 17.22 -15.70 -14.99
C LYS A 304 18.20 -16.13 -16.08
N GLU A 305 19.24 -15.33 -16.33
CA GLU A 305 20.29 -15.67 -17.31
C GLU A 305 21.02 -16.97 -16.91
N ARG A 306 21.39 -17.09 -15.62
CA ARG A 306 22.03 -18.30 -15.09
C ARG A 306 21.19 -19.55 -15.32
N LEU A 307 19.87 -19.47 -15.04
CA LEU A 307 18.96 -20.60 -15.20
C LEU A 307 18.69 -20.92 -16.68
N SER A 308 18.58 -19.91 -17.54
CA SER A 308 18.50 -20.12 -19.00
C SER A 308 19.68 -20.93 -19.51
N ASN A 309 20.91 -20.55 -19.12
CA ASN A 309 22.13 -21.25 -19.52
C ASN A 309 22.17 -22.71 -19.03
N ILE A 310 21.64 -22.99 -17.84
CA ILE A 310 21.53 -24.38 -17.34
C ILE A 310 20.64 -25.22 -18.25
N PHE A 311 19.49 -24.69 -18.68
CA PHE A 311 18.58 -25.41 -19.58
C PHE A 311 19.05 -25.43 -21.03
N GLU A 312 19.89 -24.51 -21.47
CA GLU A 312 20.55 -24.57 -22.78
C GLU A 312 21.63 -25.66 -22.82
N THR A 313 22.44 -25.75 -21.76
CA THR A 313 23.54 -26.74 -21.66
C THR A 313 23.10 -28.12 -21.19
N GLY A 314 21.94 -28.23 -20.54
CA GLY A 314 21.45 -29.46 -19.93
C GLY A 314 22.19 -29.89 -18.66
N LEU A 315 23.06 -29.03 -18.12
CA LEU A 315 23.89 -29.29 -16.95
C LEU A 315 23.15 -28.90 -15.65
N LEU A 316 22.12 -29.66 -15.33
CA LEU A 316 21.38 -29.51 -14.07
C LEU A 316 22.21 -30.02 -12.88
N ASP A 317 21.87 -29.58 -11.66
CA ASP A 317 22.46 -30.09 -10.42
C ASP A 317 21.52 -31.11 -9.76
N GLU A 318 22.07 -32.25 -9.33
CA GLU A 318 21.32 -33.34 -8.68
C GLU A 318 20.69 -32.94 -7.34
N ASN A 319 21.26 -31.94 -6.65
CA ASN A 319 20.80 -31.43 -5.35
C ASN A 319 19.79 -30.29 -5.49
N VAL A 320 19.47 -29.88 -6.72
CA VAL A 320 18.58 -28.76 -7.03
C VAL A 320 17.29 -29.28 -7.68
N LEU A 321 16.15 -28.91 -7.09
CA LEU A 321 14.85 -29.10 -7.73
C LEU A 321 14.54 -27.88 -8.59
N TYR A 322 14.25 -28.08 -9.87
CA TYR A 322 13.84 -27.00 -10.76
C TYR A 322 12.33 -26.97 -10.89
N VAL A 323 11.75 -25.76 -10.82
CA VAL A 323 10.30 -25.56 -10.88
C VAL A 323 9.96 -24.58 -11.99
N ILE A 324 9.09 -25.01 -12.90
CA ILE A 324 8.63 -24.24 -14.05
C ILE A 324 7.19 -23.81 -13.79
N ASP A 325 6.90 -22.53 -14.04
CA ASP A 325 5.57 -21.93 -13.91
C ASP A 325 4.96 -21.54 -15.27
N ASN A 326 5.68 -21.82 -16.38
CA ASN A 326 5.28 -21.51 -17.74
C ASN A 326 5.05 -22.80 -18.54
N LYS A 327 3.80 -23.02 -18.98
CA LYS A 327 3.41 -24.23 -19.71
C LYS A 327 4.12 -24.38 -21.05
N VAL A 328 4.36 -23.30 -21.78
CA VAL A 328 5.05 -23.37 -23.08
C VAL A 328 6.49 -23.84 -22.89
N MET A 329 7.18 -23.30 -21.88
CA MET A 329 8.53 -23.75 -21.54
C MET A 329 8.55 -25.21 -21.07
N TRP A 330 7.55 -25.62 -20.28
CA TRP A 330 7.44 -26.98 -19.82
C TRP A 330 7.39 -28.00 -20.97
N GLU A 331 6.52 -27.76 -21.96
CA GLU A 331 6.40 -28.66 -23.11
C GLU A 331 7.69 -28.68 -23.95
N ASP A 332 8.31 -27.52 -24.20
CA ASP A 332 9.60 -27.43 -24.91
C ASP A 332 10.70 -28.25 -24.21
N LEU A 333 10.85 -28.08 -22.90
CA LEU A 333 11.87 -28.78 -22.13
C LEU A 333 11.61 -30.28 -22.06
N LYS A 334 10.35 -30.69 -21.95
CA LYS A 334 9.97 -32.10 -21.92
C LYS A 334 10.30 -32.79 -23.24
N GLU A 335 10.09 -32.13 -24.37
CA GLU A 335 10.47 -32.64 -25.69
C GLU A 335 12.00 -32.70 -25.85
N ARG A 336 12.72 -31.63 -25.49
CA ARG A 336 14.18 -31.53 -25.66
C ARG A 336 14.97 -32.50 -24.79
N PHE A 337 14.45 -32.82 -23.60
CA PHE A 337 15.13 -33.65 -22.60
C PHE A 337 14.40 -34.97 -22.32
N ASP A 338 13.59 -35.44 -23.27
CA ASP A 338 12.91 -36.73 -23.15
C ASP A 338 13.91 -37.86 -22.89
N GLY A 339 13.58 -38.72 -21.91
CA GLY A 339 14.46 -39.80 -21.43
C GLY A 339 15.75 -39.37 -20.72
N LYS A 340 16.04 -38.06 -20.61
CA LYS A 340 17.26 -37.53 -19.95
C LYS A 340 16.98 -36.92 -18.59
N LEU A 341 15.82 -36.27 -18.43
CA LEU A 341 15.38 -35.65 -17.18
C LEU A 341 14.04 -36.22 -16.73
N TYR A 342 13.76 -36.09 -15.45
CA TYR A 342 12.50 -36.47 -14.83
C TYR A 342 11.59 -35.26 -14.76
N PHE A 343 10.35 -35.44 -15.23
CA PHE A 343 9.31 -34.42 -15.28
C PHE A 343 8.11 -34.89 -14.46
N LYS A 344 7.63 -34.06 -13.54
CA LYS A 344 6.43 -34.37 -12.73
C LYS A 344 5.58 -33.15 -12.46
N GLU A 345 4.28 -33.28 -12.66
CA GLU A 345 3.30 -32.27 -12.26
C GLU A 345 2.85 -32.52 -10.80
N ALA A 346 2.81 -31.46 -10.00
CA ALA A 346 2.36 -31.48 -8.61
C ALA A 346 1.49 -30.25 -8.34
N GLY A 347 0.17 -30.39 -8.50
CA GLY A 347 -0.74 -29.23 -8.50
C GLY A 347 -0.50 -28.36 -9.74
N THR A 348 -0.28 -27.06 -9.55
CA THR A 348 0.12 -26.16 -10.66
C THR A 348 1.64 -26.08 -10.86
N LEU A 349 2.42 -26.80 -10.06
CA LEU A 349 3.88 -26.79 -10.14
C LEU A 349 4.37 -27.88 -11.09
N MET A 350 5.27 -27.50 -11.99
CA MET A 350 5.89 -28.40 -12.95
C MET A 350 7.36 -28.62 -12.55
N LEU A 351 7.65 -29.81 -12.03
CA LEU A 351 8.93 -30.16 -11.40
C LEU A 351 9.87 -30.84 -12.40
N VAL A 352 11.14 -30.43 -12.40
CA VAL A 352 12.21 -31.01 -13.22
C VAL A 352 13.40 -31.39 -12.34
N SER A 353 13.95 -32.58 -12.57
CA SER A 353 15.17 -33.06 -11.90
C SER A 353 15.95 -34.05 -12.78
N ILE A 354 17.23 -34.27 -12.46
CA ILE A 354 18.08 -35.30 -13.07
C ILE A 354 17.71 -36.70 -12.57
N SER A 355 17.13 -36.80 -11.38
CA SER A 355 16.80 -38.09 -10.76
C SER A 355 15.35 -38.11 -10.29
N ASP A 356 14.82 -39.32 -10.10
CA ASP A 356 13.42 -39.50 -9.71
C ASP A 356 13.09 -38.73 -8.42
N PHE A 357 11.83 -38.33 -8.25
CA PHE A 357 11.40 -37.43 -7.18
C PHE A 357 11.16 -38.14 -5.84
N ILE A 358 11.38 -39.46 -5.75
CA ILE A 358 11.17 -40.31 -4.58
C ILE A 358 12.49 -40.90 -4.11
#